data_AF-A0A352CPI1-F1
#
_entry.id   AF-A0A352CPI1-F1
#
_cell.length_a   1.000
_cell.length_b   1.000
_cell.length_c   1.000
_cell.angle_alpha   90.00
_cell.angle_beta   90.00
_cell.angle_gamma   90.00
#
_symmetry.space_group_name_H-M   'P 1'
#
loop_
_entity.id
_entity.type
_entity.pdbx_description
1 polymer ?
#
loop_
_entity_poly.entity_id
_entity_poly.type
_entity_poly.pdbx_seq_one_letter_code
_entity_poly.pdbx_strand_id
1 'polypeptide(L)'
;MNKNDILKGLEIRALSSDGSGIAKPEGFPIFIKDTLPEDVVTAKIIKVKKDMAYARMLSVDQASPDRVAARCAVARPCGGCAIQELAYDKQLAFKDDKVYNCLLRIGGIPAKILDAAHEAPLGMDKPWRYRNKAQYPIGKDRDGRIITGFYAGRTHHIVETEECFLNPPEFAAILRTFIRFCEENRMEPYDESTGRGQVRHLVIRKAFGTGQLMIMPVIRSMKKLDAKTREALKEALVGIPDLATVVLNENPDKTNVILGKETEILYGPGYIEDRLGELTFRIGPLSFYQVNSAQALRLYEKAMEYAALTGKERVYDLCCGIGTISLFAAKRAAHVSGIEAVPEAIEDARVNASINGISNVSFTAARVEAYLKENAGIKA
;
A
#
# COMPACT_ATOMS: atom_id res chain seq x y z
N MET A 1 0.09 4.72 37.69
CA MET A 1 0.89 4.46 36.48
C MET A 1 1.30 5.79 35.87
N ASN A 2 2.60 6.00 35.66
CA ASN A 2 3.22 7.22 35.15
C ASN A 2 4.04 6.94 33.89
N LYS A 3 4.37 8.00 33.14
CA LYS A 3 5.29 7.90 32.01
C LYS A 3 6.67 7.43 32.50
N ASN A 4 7.29 6.51 31.75
CA ASN A 4 8.54 5.81 32.01
C ASN A 4 8.49 4.68 33.04
N ASP A 5 7.36 4.43 33.71
CA ASP A 5 7.19 3.24 34.53
C ASP A 5 7.44 1.98 33.71
N ILE A 6 8.12 1.00 34.32
CA ILE A 6 8.32 -0.33 33.75
C ILE A 6 7.39 -1.28 34.49
N LEU A 7 6.47 -1.88 33.75
CA LEU A 7 5.54 -2.87 34.25
C LEU A 7 5.97 -4.25 33.76
N LYS A 8 6.01 -5.23 34.67
CA LYS A 8 6.36 -6.62 34.38
C LYS A 8 5.12 -7.49 34.43
N GLY A 9 5.16 -8.65 33.77
CA GLY A 9 4.07 -9.62 33.85
C GLY A 9 2.76 -9.12 33.22
N LEU A 10 2.82 -8.22 32.24
CA LEU A 10 1.63 -7.76 31.55
C LEU A 10 1.14 -8.84 30.59
N GLU A 11 0.00 -9.43 30.90
CA GLU A 11 -0.68 -10.38 30.04
C GLU A 11 -1.44 -9.66 28.92
N ILE A 12 -1.11 -10.02 27.68
CA ILE A 12 -1.79 -9.50 26.50
C ILE A 12 -3.05 -10.33 26.25
N ARG A 13 -4.20 -9.65 26.17
CA ARG A 13 -5.52 -10.31 26.09
C ARG A 13 -6.12 -10.30 24.70
N ALA A 14 -5.79 -9.30 23.89
CA ALA A 14 -6.37 -9.10 22.56
C ALA A 14 -5.45 -8.21 21.71
N LEU A 15 -5.77 -8.11 20.41
CA LEU A 15 -5.19 -7.13 19.50
C LEU A 15 -6.20 -5.99 19.23
N SER A 16 -5.69 -4.76 19.12
CA SER A 16 -6.44 -3.63 18.58
C SER A 16 -6.55 -3.70 17.06
N SER A 17 -7.39 -2.84 16.48
CA SER A 17 -7.61 -2.78 15.03
C SER A 17 -6.35 -2.44 14.22
N ASP A 18 -5.34 -1.81 14.84
CA ASP A 18 -4.03 -1.50 14.26
C ASP A 18 -2.95 -2.56 14.57
N GLY A 19 -3.31 -3.67 15.23
CA GLY A 19 -2.42 -4.78 15.53
C GLY A 19 -1.57 -4.60 16.80
N SER A 20 -1.87 -3.62 17.66
CA SER A 20 -1.22 -3.50 18.96
C SER A 20 -1.84 -4.47 19.97
N GLY A 21 -1.05 -5.12 20.81
CA GLY A 21 -1.57 -5.91 21.93
C GLY A 21 -2.21 -5.02 22.99
N ILE A 22 -3.23 -5.56 23.65
CA ILE A 22 -3.98 -4.89 24.72
C ILE A 22 -3.80 -5.67 26.01
N ALA A 23 -3.10 -5.08 26.97
CA ALA A 23 -3.13 -5.49 28.37
C ALA A 23 -4.19 -4.68 29.13
N LYS A 24 -4.79 -5.26 30.18
CA LYS A 24 -5.77 -4.56 31.05
C LYS A 24 -5.51 -4.83 32.53
N PRO A 25 -4.35 -4.44 33.10
CA PRO A 25 -4.15 -4.52 34.54
C PRO A 25 -5.22 -3.68 35.25
N GLU A 26 -5.94 -4.29 36.18
CA GLU A 26 -6.99 -3.64 36.99
C GLU A 26 -8.04 -2.89 36.14
N GLY A 27 -8.31 -3.38 34.92
CA GLY A 27 -9.29 -2.79 34.00
C GLY A 27 -8.79 -1.58 33.19
N PHE A 28 -7.55 -1.11 33.40
CA PHE A 28 -6.99 0.03 32.67
C PHE A 28 -6.25 -0.42 31.39
N PRO A 29 -6.74 -0.08 30.18
CA PRO A 29 -6.15 -0.60 28.94
C PRO A 29 -4.80 0.03 28.61
N ILE A 30 -3.83 -0.82 28.29
CA ILE A 30 -2.48 -0.46 27.83
C ILE A 30 -2.26 -1.07 26.45
N PHE A 31 -1.98 -0.23 25.46
CA PHE A 31 -1.67 -0.64 24.09
C PHE A 31 -0.17 -0.80 23.90
N ILE A 32 0.26 -1.97 23.42
CA ILE A 32 1.67 -2.35 23.33
C ILE A 32 1.95 -2.92 21.93
N LYS A 33 2.72 -2.18 21.12
CA LYS A 33 3.12 -2.64 19.78
C LYS A 33 4.01 -3.88 19.88
N ASP A 34 4.03 -4.71 18.83
CA ASP A 34 4.88 -5.89 18.65
C ASP A 34 4.59 -7.03 19.68
N THR A 35 3.40 -7.00 20.28
CA THR A 35 2.90 -8.00 21.23
C THR A 35 1.63 -8.67 20.70
N LEU A 36 1.42 -9.93 21.10
CA LEU A 36 0.36 -10.81 20.63
C LEU A 36 -0.47 -11.33 21.81
N PRO A 37 -1.74 -11.71 21.61
CA PRO A 37 -2.53 -12.37 22.64
C PRO A 37 -1.77 -13.56 23.24
N GLU A 38 -1.89 -13.74 24.56
CA GLU A 38 -1.19 -14.76 25.34
C GLU A 38 0.32 -14.54 25.55
N ASP A 39 0.90 -13.46 25.03
CA ASP A 39 2.20 -13.02 25.53
C ASP A 39 2.09 -12.52 26.98
N VAL A 40 3.14 -12.78 27.75
CA VAL A 40 3.44 -12.07 29.01
C VAL A 40 4.67 -11.21 28.77
N VAL A 41 4.56 -9.90 29.00
CA VAL A 41 5.62 -8.95 28.63
C VAL A 41 6.02 -8.02 29.76
N THR A 42 7.27 -7.56 29.67
CA THR A 42 7.74 -6.37 30.38
C THR A 42 7.70 -5.18 29.43
N ALA A 43 7.03 -4.10 29.82
CA ALA A 43 6.84 -2.93 28.96
C ALA A 43 7.05 -1.61 29.71
N LYS A 44 7.60 -0.62 28.99
CA LYS A 44 7.81 0.75 29.48
C LYS A 44 6.69 1.67 29.02
N ILE A 45 6.01 2.33 29.94
CA ILE A 45 4.96 3.31 29.62
C ILE A 45 5.57 4.50 28.88
N ILE A 46 5.09 4.77 27.67
CA ILE A 46 5.55 5.89 26.83
C ILE A 46 4.62 7.10 26.93
N LYS A 47 3.31 6.85 27.10
CA LYS A 47 2.28 7.89 27.15
C LYS A 47 1.09 7.41 27.98
N VAL A 48 0.66 8.20 28.94
CA VAL A 48 -0.58 7.98 29.71
C VAL A 48 -1.62 8.99 29.21
N LYS A 49 -2.85 8.52 28.99
CA LYS A 49 -4.05 9.34 28.73
C LYS A 49 -5.06 9.11 29.87
N LYS A 50 -6.20 9.81 29.82
CA LYS A 50 -7.25 9.72 30.85
C LYS A 50 -7.81 8.29 31.02
N ASP A 51 -7.96 7.57 29.93
CA ASP A 51 -8.70 6.30 29.82
C ASP A 51 -7.86 5.13 29.30
N MET A 52 -6.60 5.37 28.95
CA MET A 52 -5.70 4.37 28.39
C MET A 52 -4.23 4.78 28.51
N ALA A 53 -3.32 3.84 28.30
CA ALA A 53 -1.89 4.12 28.12
C ALA A 53 -1.32 3.44 26.87
N TYR A 54 -0.16 3.93 26.43
CA TYR A 54 0.67 3.29 25.42
C TYR A 54 2.00 2.91 26.05
N ALA A 55 2.46 1.69 25.79
CA ALA A 55 3.73 1.17 26.26
C ALA A 55 4.61 0.66 25.11
N ARG A 56 5.91 0.66 25.32
CA ARG A 56 6.90 0.02 24.46
C ARG A 56 7.30 -1.30 25.12
N MET A 57 7.09 -2.40 24.42
CA MET A 57 7.60 -3.70 24.85
C MET A 57 9.13 -3.65 24.99
N LEU A 58 9.65 -4.13 26.13
CA LEU A 58 11.07 -4.28 26.39
C LEU A 58 11.50 -5.74 26.21
N SER A 59 10.75 -6.69 26.79
CA SER A 59 10.96 -8.13 26.65
C SER A 59 9.63 -8.86 26.57
N VAL A 60 9.66 -10.02 25.92
CA VAL A 60 8.62 -11.05 26.01
C VAL A 60 9.12 -12.05 27.04
N ASP A 61 8.44 -12.09 28.19
CA ASP A 61 8.81 -12.92 29.32
C ASP A 61 8.26 -14.35 29.13
N GLN A 62 7.08 -14.46 28.52
CA GLN A 62 6.51 -15.70 27.99
C GLN A 62 5.88 -15.40 26.63
N ALA A 63 6.26 -16.18 25.61
CA ALA A 63 5.75 -16.03 24.26
C ALA A 63 4.41 -16.76 24.07
N SER A 64 3.50 -16.13 23.34
CA SER A 64 2.32 -16.78 22.77
C SER A 64 2.72 -18.01 21.94
N PRO A 65 1.94 -19.12 21.97
CA PRO A 65 2.19 -20.28 21.10
C PRO A 65 2.07 -19.94 19.61
N ASP A 66 1.33 -18.88 19.28
CA ASP A 66 1.09 -18.41 17.91
C ASP A 66 2.18 -17.44 17.41
N ARG A 67 3.20 -17.16 18.25
CA ARG A 67 4.31 -16.28 17.92
C ARG A 67 5.32 -16.98 17.02
N VAL A 68 5.65 -16.35 15.90
CA VAL A 68 6.73 -16.72 14.98
C VAL A 68 7.80 -15.65 14.92
N ALA A 69 8.99 -16.03 14.47
CA ALA A 69 10.06 -15.06 14.21
C ALA A 69 9.68 -14.17 13.01
N ALA A 70 9.74 -12.85 13.20
CA ALA A 70 9.58 -11.92 12.08
C ALA A 70 10.70 -12.15 11.06
N ARG A 71 10.34 -12.14 9.77
CA ARG A 71 11.29 -12.42 8.68
C ARG A 71 12.24 -11.25 8.40
N CYS A 72 11.79 -10.03 8.65
CA CYS A 72 12.55 -8.82 8.36
C CYS A 72 13.44 -8.38 9.54
N ALA A 73 14.71 -8.10 9.29
CA ALA A 73 15.65 -7.61 10.32
C ALA A 73 15.19 -6.29 10.97
N VAL A 74 14.47 -5.45 10.22
CA VAL A 74 13.94 -4.17 10.69
C VAL A 74 12.44 -4.20 11.02
N ALA A 75 11.84 -5.39 11.23
CA ALA A 75 10.40 -5.54 11.47
C ALA A 75 9.86 -4.63 12.59
N ARG A 76 10.56 -4.59 13.73
CA ARG A 76 10.18 -3.77 14.89
C ARG A 76 10.22 -2.25 14.63
N PRO A 77 11.37 -1.67 14.19
CA PRO A 77 11.45 -0.22 13.97
C PRO A 77 10.64 0.25 12.74
N CYS A 78 10.49 -0.59 11.72
CA CYS A 78 9.75 -0.25 10.50
C CYS A 78 8.25 -0.03 10.78
N GLY A 79 7.66 1.00 10.17
CA GLY A 79 6.22 1.28 10.24
C GLY A 79 5.37 0.47 9.26
N GLY A 80 5.96 -0.36 8.41
CA GLY A 80 5.27 -1.00 7.29
C GLY A 80 4.49 -2.27 7.62
N CYS A 81 4.86 -3.01 8.67
CA CYS A 81 4.21 -4.26 9.07
C CYS A 81 3.84 -4.23 10.55
N ALA A 82 2.64 -4.74 10.89
CA ALA A 82 2.11 -4.67 12.24
C ALA A 82 2.11 -6.02 12.99
N ILE A 83 2.01 -7.15 12.27
CA ILE A 83 1.74 -8.47 12.85
C ILE A 83 2.62 -9.57 12.22
N GLN A 84 3.87 -9.24 11.84
CA GLN A 84 4.77 -10.24 11.21
C GLN A 84 5.12 -11.39 12.16
N GLU A 85 5.08 -11.13 13.46
CA GLU A 85 5.34 -12.07 14.52
C GLU A 85 4.16 -13.01 14.80
N LEU A 86 3.00 -12.80 14.19
CA LEU A 86 1.83 -13.67 14.34
C LEU A 86 1.82 -14.74 13.25
N ALA A 87 1.62 -16.01 13.60
CA ALA A 87 1.47 -17.10 12.63
C ALA A 87 0.39 -16.76 11.58
N TYR A 88 0.62 -17.18 10.33
CA TYR A 88 -0.17 -16.66 9.20
C TYR A 88 -1.66 -17.01 9.26
N ASP A 89 -1.99 -18.23 9.68
CA ASP A 89 -3.35 -18.69 9.96
C ASP A 89 -4.04 -17.82 11.03
N LYS A 90 -3.28 -17.39 12.04
CA LYS A 90 -3.76 -16.48 13.09
C LYS A 90 -3.88 -15.03 12.61
N GLN A 91 -3.07 -14.60 11.65
CA GLN A 91 -3.28 -13.32 10.97
C GLN A 91 -4.60 -13.32 10.17
N LEU A 92 -4.98 -14.45 9.58
CA LEU A 92 -6.27 -14.60 8.90
C LEU A 92 -7.42 -14.55 9.90
N ALA A 93 -7.34 -15.33 10.99
CA ALA A 93 -8.35 -15.29 12.06
C ALA A 93 -8.51 -13.89 12.67
N PHE A 94 -7.41 -13.17 12.90
CA PHE A 94 -7.44 -11.78 13.38
C PHE A 94 -8.18 -10.84 12.40
N LYS A 95 -7.95 -10.97 11.10
CA LYS A 95 -8.62 -10.14 10.08
C LYS A 95 -10.11 -10.49 9.96
N ASP A 96 -10.44 -11.77 10.06
CA ASP A 96 -11.80 -12.27 10.03
C ASP A 96 -12.61 -11.75 11.23
N ASP A 97 -12.09 -11.94 12.45
CA ASP A 97 -12.68 -11.41 13.68
C ASP A 97 -12.85 -9.88 13.62
N LYS A 98 -11.89 -9.17 13.01
CA LYS A 98 -11.99 -7.72 12.79
C LYS A 98 -13.17 -7.34 11.91
N VAL A 99 -13.36 -8.01 10.75
CA VAL A 99 -14.49 -7.73 9.85
C VAL A 99 -15.80 -8.09 10.54
N TYR A 100 -15.88 -9.27 11.16
CA TYR A 100 -17.05 -9.73 11.89
C TYR A 100 -17.49 -8.72 12.96
N ASN A 101 -16.57 -8.28 13.82
CA ASN A 101 -16.88 -7.32 14.88
C ASN A 101 -17.24 -5.93 14.34
N CYS A 102 -16.67 -5.50 13.22
CA CYS A 102 -17.06 -4.24 12.57
C CYS A 102 -18.53 -4.32 12.09
N LEU A 103 -18.91 -5.41 11.43
CA LEU A 103 -20.29 -5.59 10.95
C LEU A 103 -21.29 -5.73 12.10
N LEU A 104 -20.93 -6.48 13.14
CA LEU A 104 -21.78 -6.68 14.32
C LEU A 104 -21.98 -5.37 15.11
N ARG A 105 -20.89 -4.68 15.47
CA ARG A 105 -20.94 -3.57 16.43
C ARG A 105 -21.21 -2.21 15.78
N ILE A 106 -20.66 -1.98 14.58
CA ILE A 106 -20.80 -0.70 13.86
C ILE A 106 -21.92 -0.81 12.83
N GLY A 107 -21.94 -1.89 12.06
CA GLY A 107 -23.00 -2.15 11.08
C GLY A 107 -24.34 -2.52 11.71
N GLY A 108 -24.37 -2.92 12.99
CA GLY A 108 -25.59 -3.35 13.69
C GLY A 108 -26.21 -4.62 13.11
N ILE A 109 -25.43 -5.42 12.35
CA ILE A 109 -25.92 -6.63 11.70
C ILE A 109 -26.01 -7.74 12.76
N PRO A 110 -27.18 -8.38 12.96
CA PRO A 110 -27.34 -9.43 13.95
C PRO A 110 -26.38 -10.61 13.73
N ALA A 111 -25.83 -11.16 14.82
CA ALA A 111 -24.88 -12.28 14.78
C ALA A 111 -25.42 -13.47 13.96
N LYS A 112 -26.69 -13.84 14.14
CA LYS A 112 -27.33 -14.92 13.36
C LYS A 112 -27.22 -14.74 11.84
N ILE A 113 -27.29 -13.51 11.34
CA ILE A 113 -27.15 -13.23 9.90
C ILE A 113 -25.67 -13.36 9.49
N LEU A 114 -24.76 -12.81 10.30
CA LEU A 114 -23.33 -12.93 10.05
C LEU A 114 -22.89 -14.40 10.05
N ASP A 115 -23.28 -15.18 11.06
CA ASP A 115 -22.90 -16.58 11.19
C ASP A 115 -23.42 -17.42 10.02
N ALA A 116 -24.61 -17.10 9.49
CA ALA A 116 -25.19 -17.80 8.34
C ALA A 116 -24.53 -17.44 7.00
N ALA A 117 -23.94 -16.24 6.90
CA ALA A 117 -23.27 -15.74 5.69
C ALA A 117 -21.73 -15.75 5.81
N HIS A 118 -21.19 -16.27 6.92
CA HIS A 118 -19.76 -16.24 7.20
C HIS A 118 -19.02 -17.18 6.26
N GLU A 119 -17.98 -16.65 5.63
CA GLU A 119 -17.02 -17.43 4.85
C GLU A 119 -15.62 -17.21 5.41
N ALA A 120 -14.79 -18.25 5.35
CA ALA A 120 -13.42 -18.16 5.79
C ALA A 120 -12.63 -17.13 4.95
N PRO A 121 -11.72 -16.36 5.56
CA PRO A 121 -10.91 -15.38 4.83
C PRO A 121 -10.03 -16.07 3.78
N LEU A 122 -9.97 -15.47 2.59
CA LEU A 122 -9.10 -15.96 1.51
C LEU A 122 -7.64 -15.57 1.79
N GLY A 123 -6.82 -16.57 2.11
CA GLY A 123 -5.38 -16.42 2.31
C GLY A 123 -4.57 -16.38 1.01
N MET A 124 -3.28 -16.07 1.15
CA MET A 124 -2.26 -16.14 0.11
C MET A 124 -1.29 -17.27 0.41
N ASP A 125 -1.09 -18.19 -0.54
CA ASP A 125 -0.23 -19.38 -0.36
C ASP A 125 1.21 -19.02 0.03
N LYS A 126 1.76 -17.97 -0.58
CA LYS A 126 3.10 -17.44 -0.30
C LYS A 126 2.97 -15.97 0.06
N PRO A 127 2.75 -15.61 1.34
CA PRO A 127 2.43 -14.24 1.76
C PRO A 127 3.68 -13.32 1.83
N TRP A 128 4.53 -13.39 0.82
CA TRP A 128 5.79 -12.64 0.70
C TRP A 128 5.99 -12.17 -0.74
N ARG A 129 6.80 -11.12 -0.92
CA ARG A 129 7.21 -10.59 -2.23
C ARG A 129 6.05 -10.23 -3.17
N TYR A 130 4.90 -9.89 -2.59
CA TYR A 130 3.65 -9.68 -3.34
C TYR A 130 3.39 -8.23 -3.75
N ARG A 131 4.12 -7.25 -3.19
CA ARG A 131 3.88 -5.83 -3.46
C ARG A 131 4.47 -5.41 -4.79
N ASN A 132 3.64 -5.12 -5.77
CA ASN A 132 4.10 -4.59 -7.06
C ASN A 132 4.54 -3.12 -7.01
N LYS A 133 4.25 -2.39 -5.93
CA LYS A 133 4.58 -0.97 -5.79
C LYS A 133 5.15 -0.67 -4.41
N ALA A 134 6.26 0.07 -4.42
CA ALA A 134 6.89 0.62 -3.23
C ALA A 134 7.22 2.10 -3.42
N GLN A 135 7.19 2.84 -2.32
CA GLN A 135 7.48 4.26 -2.26
C GLN A 135 8.51 4.46 -1.16
N TYR A 136 9.72 4.82 -1.55
CA TYR A 136 10.87 4.90 -0.68
C TYR A 136 11.21 6.37 -0.42
N PRO A 137 11.07 6.90 0.81
CA PRO A 137 11.59 8.22 1.14
C PRO A 137 13.12 8.22 1.00
N ILE A 138 13.64 9.33 0.48
CA ILE A 138 15.07 9.57 0.38
C ILE A 138 15.41 10.67 1.38
N GLY A 139 16.38 10.41 2.25
CA GLY A 139 16.78 11.35 3.29
C GLY A 139 18.25 11.23 3.62
N LYS A 140 18.65 11.83 4.75
CA LYS A 140 19.99 11.71 5.30
C LYS A 140 19.97 11.11 6.69
N ASP A 141 21.00 10.34 7.02
CA ASP A 141 21.28 9.97 8.41
C ASP A 141 21.96 11.14 9.16
N ARG A 142 22.37 10.89 10.42
CA ARG A 142 22.99 11.92 11.27
C ARG A 142 24.37 12.34 10.79
N ASP A 143 25.04 11.49 10.02
CA ASP A 143 26.38 11.74 9.48
C ASP A 143 26.31 12.40 8.09
N GLY A 144 25.09 12.64 7.58
CA GLY A 144 24.84 13.31 6.31
C GLY A 144 24.87 12.39 5.09
N ARG A 145 25.01 11.07 5.28
CA ARG A 145 24.96 10.07 4.21
C ARG A 145 23.53 9.93 3.70
N ILE A 146 23.36 9.79 2.39
CA ILE A 146 22.04 9.58 1.79
C ILE A 146 21.56 8.17 2.15
N ILE A 147 20.35 8.08 2.71
CA ILE A 147 19.73 6.82 3.12
C ILE A 147 18.33 6.69 2.54
N THR A 148 17.86 5.45 2.47
CA THR A 148 16.51 5.09 2.03
C THR A 148 15.98 3.90 2.82
N GLY A 149 14.66 3.71 2.79
CA GLY A 149 13.99 2.60 3.47
C GLY A 149 12.53 2.90 3.69
N PHE A 150 12.06 2.81 4.92
CA PHE A 150 10.67 3.13 5.28
C PHE A 150 10.62 3.96 6.54
N TYR A 151 9.57 4.77 6.68
CA TYR A 151 9.36 5.51 7.92
C TYR A 151 9.11 4.58 9.11
N ALA A 152 9.70 4.91 10.25
CA ALA A 152 9.36 4.28 11.52
C ALA A 152 7.92 4.62 11.90
N GLY A 153 7.24 3.69 12.57
CA GLY A 153 5.81 3.79 12.87
C GLY A 153 5.43 5.13 13.50
N ARG A 154 4.51 5.85 12.85
CA ARG A 154 3.98 7.17 13.27
C ARG A 154 5.04 8.29 13.35
N THR A 155 6.09 8.23 12.55
CA THR A 155 7.13 9.28 12.43
C THR A 155 7.53 9.50 10.97
N HIS A 156 8.34 10.52 10.68
CA HIS A 156 9.07 10.67 9.41
C HIS A 156 10.56 10.30 9.53
N HIS A 157 10.94 9.52 10.56
CA HIS A 157 12.30 9.00 10.68
C HIS A 157 12.48 7.78 9.78
N ILE A 158 13.45 7.82 8.87
CA ILE A 158 13.72 6.72 7.94
C ILE A 158 14.46 5.61 8.70
N VAL A 159 13.86 4.42 8.69
CA VAL A 159 14.53 3.17 9.03
C VAL A 159 15.22 2.68 7.78
N GLU A 160 16.54 2.78 7.78
CA GLU A 160 17.37 2.36 6.64
C GLU A 160 17.19 0.86 6.38
N THR A 161 16.81 0.53 5.15
CA THR A 161 16.80 -0.84 4.64
C THR A 161 16.64 -0.82 3.13
N GLU A 162 17.41 -1.65 2.44
CA GLU A 162 17.23 -1.91 1.02
C GLU A 162 16.30 -3.10 0.78
N GLU A 163 16.20 -4.01 1.76
CA GLU A 163 15.41 -5.22 1.65
C GLU A 163 14.07 -5.09 2.38
N CYS A 164 12.99 -5.37 1.65
CA CYS A 164 11.66 -5.55 2.21
C CYS A 164 11.09 -6.87 1.70
N PHE A 165 10.81 -7.81 2.61
CA PHE A 165 10.26 -9.13 2.25
C PHE A 165 8.87 -9.10 1.63
N LEU A 166 8.20 -7.93 1.61
CA LEU A 166 6.95 -7.75 0.86
C LEU A 166 7.18 -7.30 -0.58
N ASN A 167 8.33 -6.71 -0.90
CA ASN A 167 8.66 -6.16 -2.22
C ASN A 167 9.54 -7.14 -3.02
N PRO A 168 9.52 -7.07 -4.36
CA PRO A 168 10.39 -7.86 -5.22
C PRO A 168 11.88 -7.64 -4.88
N PRO A 169 12.71 -8.70 -4.88
CA PRO A 169 14.13 -8.61 -4.49
C PRO A 169 14.94 -7.62 -5.36
N GLU A 170 14.59 -7.46 -6.63
CA GLU A 170 15.23 -6.55 -7.57
C GLU A 170 15.09 -5.07 -7.19
N PHE A 171 14.12 -4.69 -6.35
CA PHE A 171 13.98 -3.32 -5.87
C PHE A 171 15.21 -2.86 -5.10
N ALA A 172 15.89 -3.77 -4.39
CA ALA A 172 17.12 -3.43 -3.68
C ALA A 172 18.25 -2.98 -4.63
N ALA A 173 18.38 -3.61 -5.79
CA ALA A 173 19.38 -3.21 -6.79
C ALA A 173 19.07 -1.83 -7.38
N ILE A 174 17.78 -1.55 -7.63
CA ILE A 174 17.32 -0.25 -8.12
C ILE A 174 17.62 0.85 -7.08
N LEU A 175 17.35 0.59 -5.80
CA LEU A 175 17.64 1.54 -4.73
C LEU A 175 19.13 1.87 -4.67
N ARG A 176 20.02 0.88 -4.66
CA ARG A 176 21.47 1.10 -4.66
C ARG A 176 21.93 1.93 -5.85
N THR A 177 21.43 1.61 -7.05
CA THR A 177 21.76 2.36 -8.26
C THR A 177 21.30 3.82 -8.16
N PHE A 178 20.09 4.06 -7.65
CA PHE A 178 19.56 5.41 -7.50
C PHE A 178 20.27 6.22 -6.42
N ILE A 179 20.58 5.62 -5.26
CA ILE A 179 21.35 6.28 -4.19
C ILE A 179 22.74 6.68 -4.70
N ARG A 180 23.46 5.75 -5.35
CA ARG A 180 24.77 6.05 -5.95
C ARG A 180 24.68 7.20 -6.95
N PHE A 181 23.67 7.19 -7.82
CA PHE A 181 23.43 8.29 -8.75
C PHE A 181 23.23 9.63 -8.02
N CYS A 182 22.44 9.65 -6.93
CA CYS A 182 22.24 10.86 -6.14
C CYS A 182 23.54 11.37 -5.51
N GLU A 183 24.40 10.48 -5.01
CA GLU A 183 25.70 10.85 -4.44
C GLU A 183 26.65 11.42 -5.50
N GLU A 184 26.81 10.72 -6.64
CA GLU A 184 27.69 11.11 -7.75
C GLU A 184 27.30 12.46 -8.36
N ASN A 185 26.00 12.76 -8.43
CA ASN A 185 25.46 13.99 -9.01
C ASN A 185 25.11 15.05 -7.97
N ARG A 186 25.45 14.84 -6.69
CA ARG A 186 25.16 15.76 -5.57
C ARG A 186 23.69 16.17 -5.51
N MET A 187 22.80 15.23 -5.80
CA MET A 187 21.37 15.43 -5.70
C MET A 187 20.92 15.30 -4.25
N GLU A 188 20.84 16.46 -3.58
CA GLU A 188 20.48 16.55 -2.18
C GLU A 188 19.05 16.03 -1.90
N PRO A 189 18.85 15.15 -0.90
CA PRO A 189 17.54 14.77 -0.41
C PRO A 189 16.76 15.97 0.14
N TYR A 190 15.43 15.91 0.02
CA TYR A 190 14.53 16.94 0.52
C TYR A 190 14.40 16.89 2.03
N ASP A 191 14.60 18.03 2.68
CA ASP A 191 14.41 18.22 4.11
C ASP A 191 13.11 19.00 4.36
N GLU A 192 12.13 18.33 4.97
CA GLU A 192 10.81 18.88 5.25
C GLU A 192 10.82 20.06 6.24
N SER A 193 11.85 20.13 7.10
CA SER A 193 11.98 21.19 8.10
C SER A 193 12.46 22.49 7.47
N THR A 194 13.43 22.41 6.56
CA THR A 194 14.03 23.58 5.88
C THR A 194 13.39 23.89 4.53
N GLY A 195 12.67 22.93 3.93
CA GLY A 195 12.11 23.02 2.58
C GLY A 195 13.17 23.03 1.47
N ARG A 196 14.39 22.55 1.78
CA ARG A 196 15.55 22.51 0.87
C ARG A 196 15.80 21.09 0.36
N GLY A 197 16.66 20.95 -0.63
CA GLY A 197 16.90 19.69 -1.33
C GLY A 197 15.96 19.46 -2.52
N GLN A 198 16.27 18.42 -3.30
CA GLN A 198 15.59 18.06 -4.54
C GLN A 198 14.93 16.70 -4.52
N VAL A 199 15.59 15.65 -4.02
CA VAL A 199 15.08 14.29 -4.12
C VAL A 199 14.16 13.99 -2.94
N ARG A 200 12.90 13.66 -3.18
CA ARG A 200 11.94 13.36 -2.12
C ARG A 200 11.79 11.87 -1.89
N HIS A 201 11.45 11.17 -2.97
CA HIS A 201 11.14 9.74 -2.92
C HIS A 201 11.63 9.04 -4.19
N LEU A 202 11.78 7.72 -4.12
CA LEU A 202 11.83 6.85 -5.27
C LEU A 202 10.60 5.94 -5.25
N VAL A 203 9.79 5.99 -6.30
CA VAL A 203 8.65 5.08 -6.48
C VAL A 203 9.03 4.04 -7.50
N ILE A 204 8.83 2.76 -7.18
CA ILE A 204 9.10 1.65 -8.09
C ILE A 204 7.82 0.87 -8.25
N ARG A 205 7.46 0.54 -9.49
CA ARG A 205 6.36 -0.34 -9.84
C ARG A 205 6.88 -1.52 -10.68
N LYS A 206 6.30 -2.71 -10.45
CA LYS A 206 6.54 -3.93 -11.23
C LYS A 206 5.22 -4.50 -11.72
N ALA A 207 5.06 -4.69 -13.01
CA ALA A 207 3.99 -5.51 -13.55
C ALA A 207 4.37 -7.00 -13.38
N PHE A 208 3.71 -7.74 -12.50
CA PHE A 208 4.11 -9.13 -12.21
C PHE A 208 3.88 -10.07 -13.39
N GLY A 209 2.80 -9.86 -14.15
CA GLY A 209 2.41 -10.69 -15.28
C GLY A 209 3.27 -10.52 -16.53
N THR A 210 3.97 -9.39 -16.67
CA THR A 210 4.87 -9.11 -17.82
C THR A 210 6.33 -8.96 -17.43
N GLY A 211 6.63 -8.72 -16.15
CA GLY A 211 7.97 -8.40 -15.65
C GLY A 211 8.32 -6.91 -15.70
N GLN A 212 7.57 -6.08 -16.44
CA GLN A 212 7.95 -4.70 -16.72
C GLN A 212 8.10 -3.84 -15.47
N LEU A 213 9.14 -3.02 -15.44
CA LEU A 213 9.42 -2.08 -14.36
C LEU A 213 9.22 -0.63 -14.79
N MET A 214 8.64 0.15 -13.87
CA MET A 214 8.63 1.61 -13.91
C MET A 214 9.38 2.14 -12.70
N ILE A 215 10.37 2.99 -12.97
CA ILE A 215 11.13 3.69 -11.93
C ILE A 215 10.77 5.17 -11.99
N MET A 216 10.32 5.71 -10.87
CA MET A 216 9.82 7.08 -10.79
C MET A 216 10.45 7.86 -9.64
N PRO A 217 11.56 8.58 -9.89
CA PRO A 217 12.09 9.56 -8.97
C PRO A 217 11.11 10.71 -8.77
N VAL A 218 10.79 11.00 -7.51
CA VAL A 218 9.96 12.14 -7.11
C VAL A 218 10.90 13.25 -6.66
N ILE A 219 10.88 14.36 -7.39
CA ILE A 219 11.74 15.51 -7.15
C ILE A 219 10.92 16.75 -6.85
N ARG A 220 11.53 17.73 -6.17
CA ARG A 220 10.87 18.99 -5.83
C ARG A 220 10.66 19.87 -7.05
N SER A 221 11.64 19.95 -7.96
CA SER A 221 11.49 20.72 -9.19
C SER A 221 12.26 20.16 -10.39
N MET A 222 11.53 19.78 -11.43
CA MET A 222 12.05 19.39 -12.75
C MET A 222 12.77 20.53 -13.46
N LYS A 223 12.29 21.76 -13.33
CA LYS A 223 12.94 22.95 -13.94
C LYS A 223 14.35 23.21 -13.41
N LYS A 224 14.64 22.74 -12.19
CA LYS A 224 15.96 22.88 -11.55
C LYS A 224 16.90 21.72 -11.84
N LEU A 225 16.43 20.71 -12.58
CA LEU A 225 17.24 19.58 -13.01
C LEU A 225 17.79 19.88 -14.40
N ASP A 226 19.10 20.07 -14.52
CA ASP A 226 19.73 20.35 -15.81
C ASP A 226 19.74 19.12 -16.74
N ALA A 227 19.96 19.37 -18.04
CA ALA A 227 19.94 18.32 -19.06
C ALA A 227 20.99 17.22 -18.81
N LYS A 228 22.15 17.59 -18.27
CA LYS A 228 23.23 16.64 -17.96
C LYS A 228 22.81 15.66 -16.86
N THR A 229 22.19 16.17 -15.79
CA THR A 229 21.72 15.35 -14.66
C THR A 229 20.56 14.46 -15.07
N ARG A 230 19.67 14.96 -15.95
CA ARG A 230 18.58 14.15 -16.55
C ARG A 230 19.13 12.98 -17.36
N GLU A 231 20.13 13.25 -18.20
CA GLU A 231 20.77 12.22 -19.01
C GLU A 231 21.51 11.20 -18.13
N ALA A 232 22.28 11.65 -17.14
CA ALA A 232 22.96 10.77 -16.20
C ALA A 232 21.99 9.90 -15.40
N LEU A 233 20.82 10.43 -15.00
CA LEU A 233 19.77 9.67 -14.32
C LEU A 233 19.20 8.58 -15.23
N LYS A 234 18.93 8.93 -16.49
CA LYS A 234 18.46 8.00 -17.50
C LYS A 234 19.49 6.88 -17.68
N GLU A 235 20.73 7.22 -17.97
CA GLU A 235 21.84 6.27 -18.18
C GLU A 235 22.05 5.34 -16.98
N ALA A 236 22.00 5.87 -15.76
CA ALA A 236 22.14 5.06 -14.54
C ALA A 236 21.02 4.00 -14.40
N LEU A 237 19.81 4.30 -14.88
CA LEU A 237 18.65 3.43 -14.70
C LEU A 237 18.37 2.51 -15.89
N VAL A 238 18.69 2.89 -17.13
CA VAL A 238 18.38 2.07 -18.33
C VAL A 238 19.04 0.70 -18.36
N GLY A 239 20.12 0.49 -17.60
CA GLY A 239 20.76 -0.81 -17.44
C GLY A 239 20.02 -1.78 -16.51
N ILE A 240 18.94 -1.35 -15.85
CA ILE A 240 18.14 -2.23 -14.98
C ILE A 240 17.37 -3.24 -15.84
N PRO A 241 17.51 -4.56 -15.58
CA PRO A 241 16.74 -5.59 -16.29
C PRO A 241 15.23 -5.34 -16.19
N ASP A 242 14.49 -5.68 -17.24
CA ASP A 242 13.03 -5.53 -17.33
C ASP A 242 12.50 -4.08 -17.21
N LEU A 243 13.37 -3.06 -17.24
CA LEU A 243 12.95 -1.67 -17.27
C LEU A 243 12.16 -1.36 -18.54
N ALA A 244 10.91 -0.96 -18.36
CA ALA A 244 10.06 -0.46 -19.45
C ALA A 244 10.11 1.06 -19.53
N THR A 245 10.09 1.78 -18.40
CA THR A 245 10.04 3.25 -18.41
C THR A 245 10.65 3.91 -17.18
N VAL A 246 11.21 5.10 -17.38
CA VAL A 246 11.62 6.03 -16.31
C VAL A 246 10.80 7.30 -16.44
N VAL A 247 10.14 7.69 -15.35
CA VAL A 247 9.28 8.87 -15.30
C VAL A 247 9.71 9.75 -14.13
N LEU A 248 10.00 11.02 -14.35
CA LEU A 248 10.12 11.98 -13.26
C LEU A 248 8.73 12.39 -12.79
N ASN A 249 8.58 12.60 -11.48
CA ASN A 249 7.41 13.24 -10.91
C ASN A 249 7.82 14.50 -10.13
N GLU A 250 7.17 15.63 -10.39
CA GLU A 250 7.45 16.89 -9.70
C GLU A 250 6.45 17.09 -8.55
N ASN A 251 6.95 17.23 -7.33
CA ASN A 251 6.16 17.58 -6.16
C ASN A 251 6.81 18.77 -5.42
N PRO A 252 6.39 20.01 -5.72
CA PRO A 252 6.93 21.21 -5.09
C PRO A 252 6.36 21.48 -3.69
N ASP A 253 5.28 20.79 -3.31
CA ASP A 253 4.43 21.15 -2.18
C ASP A 253 4.98 20.70 -0.83
N LYS A 254 4.73 21.48 0.22
CA LYS A 254 4.97 21.06 1.60
C LYS A 254 3.77 20.23 2.08
N THR A 255 3.77 18.95 1.72
CA THR A 255 2.65 18.02 1.95
C THR A 255 3.16 16.60 2.23
N ASN A 256 2.29 15.79 2.83
CA ASN A 256 2.50 14.35 3.02
C ASN A 256 2.10 13.52 1.80
N VAL A 257 1.44 14.14 0.80
CA VAL A 257 1.18 13.47 -0.48
C VAL A 257 2.51 13.29 -1.21
N ILE A 258 2.85 12.04 -1.56
CA ILE A 258 4.14 11.71 -2.16
C ILE A 258 4.21 12.18 -3.61
N LEU A 259 3.20 11.87 -4.42
CA LEU A 259 3.18 12.19 -5.84
C LEU A 259 2.61 13.59 -6.08
N GLY A 260 3.29 14.38 -6.88
CA GLY A 260 2.71 15.60 -7.46
C GLY A 260 1.97 15.30 -8.76
N LYS A 261 1.47 16.35 -9.39
CA LYS A 261 0.58 16.25 -10.57
C LYS A 261 1.34 16.16 -11.89
N GLU A 262 2.51 16.77 -11.95
CA GLU A 262 3.30 16.84 -13.18
C GLU A 262 4.25 15.65 -13.29
N THR A 263 4.37 15.11 -14.50
CA THR A 263 5.30 14.02 -14.82
C THR A 263 6.05 14.32 -16.10
N GLU A 264 7.25 13.76 -16.22
CA GLU A 264 8.06 13.86 -17.43
C GLU A 264 8.69 12.50 -17.73
N ILE A 265 8.52 12.02 -18.96
CA ILE A 265 9.08 10.74 -19.39
C ILE A 265 10.55 10.95 -19.76
N LEU A 266 11.46 10.28 -19.04
CA LEU A 266 12.89 10.27 -19.38
C LEU A 266 13.26 9.12 -20.32
N TYR A 267 12.54 7.99 -20.22
CA TYR A 267 12.79 6.79 -20.99
C TYR A 267 11.52 5.95 -21.15
N GLY A 268 11.37 5.32 -22.32
CA GLY A 268 10.29 4.39 -22.59
C GLY A 268 8.94 5.09 -22.83
N PRO A 269 7.82 4.35 -22.70
CA PRO A 269 6.51 4.84 -23.13
C PRO A 269 5.74 5.62 -22.05
N GLY A 270 6.28 5.76 -20.83
CA GLY A 270 5.61 6.43 -19.71
C GLY A 270 4.59 5.58 -18.95
N TYR A 271 4.42 4.31 -19.33
CA TYR A 271 3.54 3.35 -18.65
C TYR A 271 4.18 1.96 -18.60
N ILE A 272 3.60 1.07 -17.79
CA ILE A 272 3.83 -0.38 -17.84
C ILE A 272 2.53 -1.10 -18.14
N GLU A 273 2.62 -2.33 -18.61
CA GLU A 273 1.46 -3.20 -18.82
C GLU A 273 1.56 -4.42 -17.91
N ASP A 274 0.52 -4.71 -17.14
CA ASP A 274 0.43 -5.90 -16.29
C ASP A 274 -0.71 -6.82 -16.75
N ARG A 275 -0.62 -8.10 -16.41
CA ARG A 275 -1.70 -9.07 -16.62
C ARG A 275 -2.35 -9.42 -15.31
N LEU A 276 -3.67 -9.30 -15.25
CA LEU A 276 -4.49 -9.73 -14.12
C LEU A 276 -5.54 -10.73 -14.61
N GLY A 277 -5.29 -12.01 -14.34
CA GLY A 277 -6.01 -13.10 -15.00
C GLY A 277 -5.75 -13.06 -16.51
N GLU A 278 -6.82 -13.04 -17.29
CA GLU A 278 -6.75 -12.99 -18.77
C GLU A 278 -6.70 -11.56 -19.33
N LEU A 279 -6.83 -10.54 -18.48
CA LEU A 279 -6.92 -9.14 -18.91
C LEU A 279 -5.56 -8.45 -18.79
N THR A 280 -5.26 -7.61 -19.76
CA THR A 280 -4.05 -6.77 -19.79
C THR A 280 -4.40 -5.33 -19.41
N PHE A 281 -3.63 -4.72 -18.53
CA PHE A 281 -3.85 -3.35 -18.06
C PHE A 281 -2.60 -2.51 -18.25
N ARG A 282 -2.73 -1.43 -19.02
CA ARG A 282 -1.82 -0.29 -18.99
C ARG A 282 -1.97 0.44 -17.65
N ILE A 283 -0.83 0.75 -17.05
CA ILE A 283 -0.71 1.39 -15.74
C ILE A 283 0.19 2.62 -15.91
N GLY A 284 -0.41 3.80 -15.82
CA GLY A 284 0.32 5.07 -15.76
C GLY A 284 1.03 5.35 -14.42
N PRO A 285 1.87 6.39 -14.37
CA PRO A 285 2.69 6.72 -13.20
C PRO A 285 1.86 7.16 -11.99
N LEU A 286 0.77 7.87 -12.23
CA LEU A 286 -0.14 8.39 -11.20
C LEU A 286 -1.34 7.46 -10.93
N SER A 287 -1.58 6.49 -11.82
CA SER A 287 -2.75 5.61 -11.76
C SER A 287 -2.72 4.69 -10.54
N PHE A 288 -3.87 4.45 -9.91
CA PHE A 288 -4.01 3.43 -8.87
C PHE A 288 -4.08 2.05 -9.50
N TYR A 289 -3.34 1.10 -8.90
CA TYR A 289 -3.38 -0.31 -9.23
C TYR A 289 -3.18 -1.11 -7.94
N GLN A 290 -3.86 -2.25 -7.82
CA GLN A 290 -3.80 -3.06 -6.60
C GLN A 290 -2.38 -3.51 -6.34
N VAL A 291 -1.88 -3.29 -5.12
CA VAL A 291 -0.47 -3.57 -4.82
C VAL A 291 -0.15 -5.06 -4.73
N ASN A 292 -1.15 -5.93 -4.57
CA ASN A 292 -0.99 -7.37 -4.54
C ASN A 292 -1.83 -7.99 -5.68
N SER A 293 -1.24 -8.12 -6.87
CA SER A 293 -1.96 -8.63 -8.06
C SER A 293 -2.56 -10.02 -7.84
N ALA A 294 -1.86 -10.91 -7.12
CA ALA A 294 -2.34 -12.27 -6.85
C ALA A 294 -3.62 -12.29 -6.00
N GLN A 295 -3.68 -11.49 -4.93
CA GLN A 295 -4.88 -11.39 -4.10
C GLN A 295 -5.96 -10.50 -4.71
N ALA A 296 -5.58 -9.52 -5.55
CA ALA A 296 -6.53 -8.72 -6.31
C ALA A 296 -7.36 -9.58 -7.26
N LEU A 297 -6.72 -10.53 -7.96
CA LEU A 297 -7.44 -11.47 -8.83
C LEU A 297 -8.49 -12.26 -8.04
N ARG A 298 -8.09 -12.85 -6.90
CA ARG A 298 -8.98 -13.61 -6.01
C ARG A 298 -10.15 -12.76 -5.50
N LEU A 299 -9.87 -11.51 -5.12
CA LEU A 299 -10.88 -10.54 -4.69
C LEU A 299 -11.89 -10.25 -5.81
N TYR A 300 -11.42 -10.00 -7.02
CA TYR A 300 -12.29 -9.68 -8.15
C TYR A 300 -13.11 -10.88 -8.61
N GLU A 301 -12.52 -12.07 -8.65
CA GLU A 301 -13.24 -13.31 -8.94
C GLU A 301 -14.36 -13.55 -7.92
N LYS A 302 -14.07 -13.39 -6.62
CA LYS A 302 -15.07 -13.53 -5.55
C LYS A 302 -16.16 -12.46 -5.64
N ALA A 303 -15.81 -11.22 -6.00
CA ALA A 303 -16.81 -10.17 -6.24
C ALA A 303 -17.73 -10.50 -7.43
N MET A 304 -17.18 -11.05 -8.52
CA MET A 304 -17.98 -11.47 -9.69
C MET A 304 -18.84 -12.70 -9.38
N GLU A 305 -18.36 -13.63 -8.57
CA GLU A 305 -19.12 -14.76 -8.05
C GLU A 305 -20.35 -14.28 -7.26
N TYR A 306 -20.13 -13.38 -6.28
CA TYR A 306 -21.22 -12.81 -5.47
C TYR A 306 -22.20 -11.95 -6.29
N ALA A 307 -21.72 -11.24 -7.31
CA ALA A 307 -22.57 -10.47 -8.20
C ALA A 307 -23.49 -11.35 -9.07
N ALA A 308 -23.13 -12.64 -9.25
CA ALA A 308 -23.92 -13.64 -9.96
C ALA A 308 -24.47 -13.17 -11.33
N LEU A 309 -23.65 -12.43 -12.08
CA LEU A 309 -24.04 -11.82 -13.36
C LEU A 309 -24.41 -12.88 -14.41
N THR A 310 -25.53 -12.67 -15.10
CA THR A 310 -26.11 -13.59 -16.09
C THR A 310 -25.95 -13.13 -17.54
N GLY A 311 -25.35 -11.96 -17.76
CA GLY A 311 -25.20 -11.34 -19.08
C GLY A 311 -26.31 -10.35 -19.43
N LYS A 312 -27.24 -10.08 -18.50
CA LYS A 312 -28.39 -9.19 -18.72
C LYS A 312 -28.31 -7.90 -17.90
N GLU A 313 -27.45 -7.89 -16.89
CA GLU A 313 -27.35 -6.81 -15.92
C GLU A 313 -26.58 -5.63 -16.48
N ARG A 314 -26.96 -4.44 -16.00
CA ARG A 314 -26.20 -3.20 -16.18
C ARG A 314 -25.43 -2.94 -14.89
N VAL A 315 -24.12 -2.97 -14.95
CA VAL A 315 -23.25 -2.81 -13.79
C VAL A 315 -22.75 -1.37 -13.73
N TYR A 316 -22.73 -0.79 -12.52
CA TYR A 316 -22.11 0.49 -12.25
C TYR A 316 -20.87 0.27 -11.39
N ASP A 317 -19.70 0.57 -11.94
CA ASP A 317 -18.42 0.53 -11.23
C ASP A 317 -18.08 1.94 -10.75
N LEU A 318 -18.35 2.19 -9.46
CA LEU A 318 -18.17 3.49 -8.83
C LEU A 318 -16.74 3.61 -8.27
N CYS A 319 -16.03 4.68 -8.63
CA CYS A 319 -14.59 4.84 -8.40
C CYS A 319 -13.77 3.79 -9.17
N CYS A 320 -14.05 3.63 -10.46
CA CYS A 320 -13.52 2.53 -11.27
C CYS A 320 -12.01 2.60 -11.52
N GLY A 321 -11.35 3.73 -11.23
CA GLY A 321 -9.95 3.96 -11.56
C GLY A 321 -9.67 3.66 -13.03
N ILE A 322 -8.64 2.85 -13.31
CA ILE A 322 -8.27 2.41 -14.66
C ILE A 322 -9.16 1.30 -15.24
N GLY A 323 -10.34 1.07 -14.66
CA GLY A 323 -11.33 0.10 -15.15
C GLY A 323 -11.06 -1.35 -14.75
N THR A 324 -10.22 -1.61 -13.73
CA THR A 324 -9.87 -3.00 -13.36
C THR A 324 -11.10 -3.86 -13.07
N ILE A 325 -11.99 -3.44 -12.18
CA ILE A 325 -13.22 -4.18 -11.87
C ILE A 325 -14.20 -4.11 -13.05
N SER A 326 -14.34 -2.94 -13.68
CA SER A 326 -15.20 -2.74 -14.85
C SER A 326 -14.97 -3.79 -15.94
N LEU A 327 -13.72 -4.06 -16.31
CA LEU A 327 -13.41 -5.01 -17.38
C LEU A 327 -13.60 -6.47 -16.95
N PHE A 328 -13.45 -6.79 -15.65
CA PHE A 328 -13.83 -8.11 -15.13
C PHE A 328 -15.35 -8.32 -15.20
N ALA A 329 -16.14 -7.32 -14.82
CA ALA A 329 -17.60 -7.37 -14.89
C ALA A 329 -18.11 -7.42 -16.34
N ALA A 330 -17.47 -6.70 -17.25
CA ALA A 330 -17.87 -6.62 -18.65
C ALA A 330 -17.86 -7.96 -19.38
N LYS A 331 -17.06 -8.94 -18.92
CA LYS A 331 -17.07 -10.31 -19.43
C LYS A 331 -18.39 -11.06 -19.17
N ARG A 332 -19.19 -10.61 -18.20
CA ARG A 332 -20.41 -11.31 -17.74
C ARG A 332 -21.63 -10.40 -17.62
N ALA A 333 -21.50 -9.10 -17.84
CA ALA A 333 -22.59 -8.14 -17.82
C ALA A 333 -23.06 -7.79 -19.23
N ALA A 334 -24.29 -7.28 -19.36
CA ALA A 334 -24.75 -6.70 -20.63
C ALA A 334 -23.98 -5.42 -20.95
N HIS A 335 -23.80 -4.55 -19.95
CA HIS A 335 -23.06 -3.28 -20.06
C HIS A 335 -22.48 -2.86 -18.72
N VAL A 336 -21.32 -2.22 -18.73
CA VAL A 336 -20.71 -1.63 -17.53
C VAL A 336 -20.47 -0.13 -17.69
N SER A 337 -20.91 0.65 -16.71
CA SER A 337 -20.60 2.08 -16.60
C SER A 337 -19.58 2.31 -15.49
N GLY A 338 -18.37 2.72 -15.86
CA GLY A 338 -17.31 3.10 -14.92
C GLY A 338 -17.29 4.61 -14.66
N ILE A 339 -17.28 5.01 -13.38
CA ILE A 339 -17.24 6.42 -12.96
C ILE A 339 -16.00 6.65 -12.10
N GLU A 340 -15.19 7.65 -12.44
CA GLU A 340 -13.97 8.02 -11.72
C GLU A 340 -13.76 9.53 -11.74
N ALA A 341 -13.26 10.11 -10.66
CA ALA A 341 -13.05 11.55 -10.56
C ALA A 341 -11.77 12.02 -11.24
N VAL A 342 -10.79 11.13 -11.47
CA VAL A 342 -9.49 11.41 -12.09
C VAL A 342 -9.56 11.17 -13.61
N PRO A 343 -9.51 12.22 -14.45
CA PRO A 343 -9.59 12.08 -15.91
C PRO A 343 -8.53 11.17 -16.52
N GLU A 344 -7.28 11.23 -16.04
CA GLU A 344 -6.16 10.44 -16.53
C GLU A 344 -6.38 8.93 -16.28
N ALA A 345 -7.04 8.57 -15.18
CA ALA A 345 -7.40 7.18 -14.91
C ALA A 345 -8.48 6.68 -15.89
N ILE A 346 -9.37 7.57 -16.34
CA ILE A 346 -10.41 7.25 -17.34
C ILE A 346 -9.81 7.11 -18.74
N GLU A 347 -8.77 7.88 -19.08
CA GLU A 347 -8.00 7.67 -20.31
C GLU A 347 -7.34 6.28 -20.32
N ASP A 348 -6.66 5.91 -19.23
CA ASP A 348 -6.14 4.56 -19.04
C ASP A 348 -7.25 3.49 -19.12
N ALA A 349 -8.42 3.73 -18.52
CA ALA A 349 -9.55 2.79 -18.57
C ALA A 349 -10.07 2.53 -19.99
N ARG A 350 -10.18 3.58 -20.82
CA ARG A 350 -10.57 3.44 -22.23
C ARG A 350 -9.53 2.68 -23.04
N VAL A 351 -8.25 2.97 -22.81
CA VAL A 351 -7.16 2.22 -23.43
C VAL A 351 -7.21 0.75 -23.02
N ASN A 352 -7.41 0.47 -21.73
CA ASN A 352 -7.52 -0.89 -21.21
C ASN A 352 -8.70 -1.65 -21.82
N ALA A 353 -9.86 -1.01 -21.99
CA ALA A 353 -10.98 -1.63 -22.70
C ALA A 353 -10.61 -1.99 -24.15
N SER A 354 -9.96 -1.07 -24.86
CA SER A 354 -9.51 -1.27 -26.24
C SER A 354 -8.49 -2.42 -26.37
N ILE A 355 -7.46 -2.46 -25.52
CA ILE A 355 -6.41 -3.51 -25.53
C ILE A 355 -7.02 -4.90 -25.30
N ASN A 356 -8.09 -4.99 -24.50
CA ASN A 356 -8.78 -6.26 -24.23
C ASN A 356 -9.93 -6.55 -25.20
N GLY A 357 -10.19 -5.69 -26.19
CA GLY A 357 -11.30 -5.87 -27.14
C GLY A 357 -12.69 -5.79 -26.49
N ILE A 358 -12.82 -5.10 -25.36
CA ILE A 358 -14.07 -4.98 -24.61
C ILE A 358 -14.78 -3.69 -25.02
N SER A 359 -15.96 -3.81 -25.63
CA SER A 359 -16.73 -2.67 -26.16
C SER A 359 -18.02 -2.36 -25.40
N ASN A 360 -18.49 -3.27 -24.53
CA ASN A 360 -19.71 -3.09 -23.71
C ASN A 360 -19.43 -2.32 -22.40
N VAL A 361 -18.55 -1.32 -22.46
CA VAL A 361 -18.17 -0.47 -21.33
C VAL A 361 -18.19 1.00 -21.71
N SER A 362 -18.58 1.84 -20.78
CA SER A 362 -18.53 3.30 -20.91
C SER A 362 -17.89 3.93 -19.68
N PHE A 363 -16.98 4.88 -19.89
CA PHE A 363 -16.22 5.52 -18.82
C PHE A 363 -16.47 7.02 -18.77
N THR A 364 -16.83 7.52 -17.59
CA THR A 364 -17.15 8.93 -17.33
C THR A 364 -16.25 9.50 -16.25
N ALA A 365 -15.58 10.60 -16.57
CA ALA A 365 -14.82 11.38 -15.59
C ALA A 365 -15.79 12.27 -14.80
N ALA A 366 -16.16 11.85 -13.59
CA ALA A 366 -17.07 12.58 -12.72
C ALA A 366 -16.91 12.16 -11.25
N ARG A 367 -17.28 13.06 -10.34
CA ARG A 367 -17.55 12.65 -8.96
C ARG A 367 -18.76 11.73 -8.91
N VAL A 368 -18.64 10.60 -8.23
CA VAL A 368 -19.72 9.60 -8.10
C VAL A 368 -21.01 10.24 -7.60
N GLU A 369 -20.94 11.12 -6.59
CA GLU A 369 -22.11 11.74 -6.00
C GLU A 369 -22.82 12.70 -6.97
N ALA A 370 -22.07 13.38 -7.83
CA ALA A 370 -22.63 14.25 -8.87
C ALA A 370 -23.28 13.42 -9.98
N TYR A 371 -22.58 12.38 -10.44
CA TYR A 371 -23.07 11.46 -11.46
C TYR A 371 -24.39 10.81 -11.06
N LEU A 372 -24.49 10.28 -9.83
CA LEU A 372 -25.71 9.63 -9.35
C LEU A 372 -26.90 10.61 -9.22
N LYS A 373 -26.66 11.87 -8.85
CA LYS A 373 -27.71 12.90 -8.78
C LYS A 373 -28.28 13.23 -10.15
N GLU A 374 -27.41 13.37 -11.16
CA GLU A 374 -27.80 13.67 -12.53
C GLU A 374 -28.49 12.47 -13.21
N ASN A 375 -28.18 11.26 -12.75
CA ASN A 375 -28.72 10.00 -13.26
C ASN A 375 -29.69 9.35 -12.24
N ALA A 376 -30.57 10.14 -11.62
CA ALA A 376 -31.47 9.75 -10.52
C ALA A 376 -32.45 8.58 -10.81
N GLY A 377 -32.46 8.04 -12.03
CA GLY A 377 -33.16 6.79 -12.38
C GLY A 377 -32.42 5.52 -11.96
N ILE A 378 -31.16 5.62 -11.51
CA ILE A 378 -30.41 4.51 -10.92
C ILE A 378 -30.91 4.31 -9.48
N LYS A 379 -31.93 3.46 -9.30
CA LYS A 379 -32.32 3.01 -7.96
C LYS A 379 -31.27 2.00 -7.48
N ALA A 380 -30.60 2.35 -6.37
CA ALA A 380 -29.67 1.47 -5.68
C ALA A 380 -30.35 0.22 -5.14
#